data_AF-A0A7J5V3R2-F1
#
_entry.id   AF-A0A7J5V3R2-F1
#
_cell.length_a   1.000
_cell.length_b   1.000
_cell.length_c   1.000
_cell.angle_alpha   90.00
_cell.angle_beta   90.00
_cell.angle_gamma   90.00
#
_symmetry.space_group_name_H-M   'P 1'
#
loop_
_entity.id
_entity.type
_entity.pdbx_description
1 polymer ?
#
loop_
_entity_poly.entity_id
_entity_poly.type
_entity_poly.pdbx_seq_one_letter_code
_entity_poly.pdbx_strand_id
1 'polypeptide(L)'
;MVKIMYASITKKIVMSLVGLFLTSFLVVHMSINLLILFDDTRQLFNEAAHFMATNPFIQTFQWILFIGFIVHIILGLVLQIQNWMARPVGYDRKGSSEMSFFSKYMIHTGAIVFIFLLLHFANFFVKAKFGHLEEITYDSGTFEDLGILVVQLFQDGGYVAFYVIAILLLGFHLEHGFQSAFQSLGLNHNKYTPVIKVVGTLFSIAITLGYIAIPLVIYFS
;
A
#
# COMPACT_ATOMS: atom_id res chain seq x y z
N MET A 1 -10.12 33.71 23.36
CA MET A 1 -9.40 33.17 22.17
C MET A 1 -9.71 31.68 22.08
N VAL A 2 -10.58 31.28 21.16
CA VAL A 2 -10.95 29.86 20.97
C VAL A 2 -9.72 29.16 20.39
N LYS A 3 -8.93 28.52 21.25
CA LYS A 3 -7.89 27.59 20.81
C LYS A 3 -8.65 26.40 20.24
N ILE A 4 -8.77 26.35 18.92
CA ILE A 4 -9.34 25.25 18.15
C ILE A 4 -8.71 23.95 18.67
N MET A 5 -9.42 23.22 19.53
CA MET A 5 -9.06 21.90 20.07
C MET A 5 -9.06 20.80 18.99
N TYR A 6 -9.13 21.17 17.71
CA TYR A 6 -9.30 20.28 16.57
C TYR A 6 -7.97 19.75 16.00
N ALA A 7 -6.82 20.33 16.34
CA ALA A 7 -5.56 19.98 15.69
C ALA A 7 -5.12 18.51 15.85
N SER A 8 -5.53 17.79 16.90
CA SER A 8 -5.21 16.36 17.08
C SER A 8 -6.24 15.43 16.44
N ILE A 9 -7.54 15.75 16.56
CA ILE A 9 -8.62 14.94 15.97
C ILE A 9 -8.66 15.08 14.44
N THR A 10 -8.48 16.28 13.90
CA THR A 10 -8.44 16.52 12.45
C THR A 10 -7.31 15.70 11.80
N LYS A 11 -6.13 15.63 12.44
CA LYS A 11 -5.02 14.80 11.95
C LYS A 11 -5.39 13.33 11.88
N LYS A 12 -6.06 12.79 12.90
CA LYS A 12 -6.50 11.39 12.89
C LYS A 12 -7.56 11.11 11.81
N ILE A 13 -8.51 12.02 11.63
CA ILE A 13 -9.52 11.93 10.57
C ILE A 13 -8.85 11.96 9.19
N VAL A 14 -7.97 12.93 8.93
CA VAL A 14 -7.23 13.03 7.66
C VAL A 14 -6.38 11.78 7.42
N MET A 15 -5.64 11.30 8.42
CA MET A 15 -4.86 10.07 8.34
C MET A 15 -5.72 8.87 7.93
N SER A 16 -6.93 8.79 8.48
CA SER A 16 -7.89 7.70 8.22
C SER A 16 -8.45 7.76 6.81
N LEU A 17 -8.90 8.94 6.37
CA LEU A 17 -9.44 9.14 5.03
C LEU A 17 -8.39 8.86 3.96
N VAL A 18 -7.18 9.39 4.13
CA VAL A 18 -6.07 9.14 3.21
C VAL A 18 -5.66 7.67 3.24
N GLY A 19 -5.60 7.03 4.41
CA GLY A 19 -5.31 5.60 4.52
C GLY A 19 -6.31 4.71 3.79
N LEU A 20 -7.62 5.00 3.93
CA LEU A 20 -8.67 4.28 3.20
C LEU A 20 -8.60 4.53 1.68
N PHE A 21 -8.29 5.75 1.27
CA PHE A 21 -8.06 6.07 -0.15
C PHE A 21 -6.88 5.27 -0.72
N LEU A 22 -5.72 5.26 -0.06
CA LEU A 22 -4.56 4.46 -0.49
C LEU A 22 -4.86 2.96 -0.50
N THR A 23 -5.69 2.49 0.43
CA THR A 23 -6.15 1.10 0.49
C THR A 23 -7.00 0.73 -0.72
N SER A 24 -7.88 1.63 -1.19
CA SER A 24 -8.67 1.39 -2.41
C SER A 24 -7.79 1.32 -3.67
N PHE A 25 -6.71 2.11 -3.73
CA PHE A 25 -5.73 2.03 -4.82
C PHE A 25 -5.07 0.66 -4.89
N LEU A 26 -4.73 0.05 -3.75
CA LEU A 26 -4.11 -1.27 -3.74
C LEU A 26 -4.96 -2.35 -4.41
N VAL A 27 -6.30 -2.25 -4.35
CA VAL A 27 -7.21 -3.18 -5.02
C VAL A 27 -7.07 -3.07 -6.54
N VAL A 28 -7.17 -1.86 -7.07
CA VAL A 28 -7.04 -1.61 -8.52
C VAL A 28 -5.64 -1.99 -8.99
N HIS A 29 -4.62 -1.55 -8.26
CA HIS A 29 -3.23 -1.84 -8.58
C HIS A 29 -2.97 -3.35 -8.59
N MET A 30 -3.46 -4.11 -7.59
CA MET A 30 -3.28 -5.56 -7.54
C MET A 30 -4.01 -6.25 -8.69
N SER A 31 -5.24 -5.80 -9.00
CA SER A 31 -6.06 -6.41 -10.04
C SER A 31 -5.39 -6.33 -11.41
N ILE A 32 -4.83 -5.16 -11.77
CA ILE A 32 -4.07 -5.01 -13.01
C ILE A 32 -2.77 -5.81 -12.97
N ASN A 33 -2.06 -5.81 -11.84
CA ASN A 33 -0.80 -6.55 -11.71
C ASN A 33 -0.98 -8.07 -11.80
N LEU A 34 -2.09 -8.62 -11.32
CA LEU A 34 -2.40 -10.04 -11.42
C LEU A 34 -2.60 -10.52 -12.86
N LEU A 35 -2.91 -9.62 -13.81
CA LEU A 35 -3.05 -9.97 -15.23
C LEU A 35 -1.79 -10.60 -15.81
N ILE A 36 -0.60 -10.29 -15.25
CA ILE A 36 0.67 -10.89 -15.67
C ILE A 36 0.71 -12.41 -15.46
N LEU A 37 -0.14 -12.95 -14.57
CA LEU A 37 -0.19 -14.38 -14.27
C LEU A 37 -1.21 -15.14 -15.12
N PHE A 38 -2.04 -14.44 -15.90
CA PHE A 38 -3.12 -15.06 -16.69
C PHE A 38 -2.81 -15.10 -18.19
N ASP A 39 -1.66 -14.55 -18.61
CA ASP A 39 -1.26 -14.48 -20.02
C ASP A 39 0.28 -14.49 -20.14
N ASP A 40 0.82 -15.63 -20.59
CA ASP A 40 2.25 -15.84 -20.79
C ASP A 40 2.87 -14.89 -21.83
N THR A 41 2.07 -14.37 -22.76
CA THR A 41 2.53 -13.40 -23.77
C THR A 41 2.73 -12.00 -23.18
N ARG A 42 2.12 -11.73 -22.02
CA ARG A 42 2.08 -10.45 -21.30
C ARG A 42 1.23 -9.39 -22.01
N GLN A 43 0.49 -9.75 -23.05
CA GLN A 43 -0.39 -8.86 -23.79
C GLN A 43 -1.44 -8.23 -22.87
N LEU A 44 -2.17 -9.02 -22.07
CA LEU A 44 -3.19 -8.51 -21.16
C LEU A 44 -2.64 -7.48 -20.18
N PHE A 45 -1.46 -7.75 -19.62
CA PHE A 45 -0.80 -6.82 -18.69
C PHE A 45 -0.35 -5.54 -19.41
N ASN A 46 0.29 -5.65 -20.56
CA ASN A 46 0.84 -4.52 -21.30
C ASN A 46 -0.26 -3.61 -21.87
N GLU A 47 -1.35 -4.17 -22.40
CA GLU A 47 -2.52 -3.40 -22.82
C GLU A 47 -3.16 -2.66 -21.65
N ALA A 48 -3.35 -3.34 -20.52
CA ALA A 48 -3.91 -2.74 -19.33
C ALA A 48 -2.98 -1.64 -18.77
N ALA A 49 -1.68 -1.88 -18.70
CA ALA A 49 -0.70 -0.90 -18.26
C ALA A 49 -0.67 0.33 -19.18
N HIS A 50 -0.75 0.14 -20.49
CA HIS A 50 -0.86 1.22 -21.46
C HIS A 50 -2.14 2.04 -21.26
N PHE A 51 -3.29 1.39 -21.03
CA PHE A 51 -4.54 2.09 -20.70
C PHE A 51 -4.40 2.92 -19.43
N MET A 52 -3.78 2.37 -18.37
CA MET A 52 -3.55 3.10 -17.12
C MET A 52 -2.65 4.33 -17.34
N ALA A 53 -1.62 4.21 -18.18
CA ALA A 53 -0.63 5.26 -18.43
C ALA A 53 -1.13 6.38 -19.37
N THR A 54 -2.09 6.09 -20.24
CA THR A 54 -2.58 7.04 -21.26
C THR A 54 -3.91 7.68 -20.90
N ASN A 55 -4.73 7.05 -20.06
CA ASN A 55 -6.04 7.57 -19.68
C ASN A 55 -5.90 8.87 -18.84
N PRO A 56 -6.42 10.02 -19.29
CA PRO A 56 -6.26 11.30 -18.59
C PRO A 56 -6.83 11.34 -17.17
N PHE A 57 -7.92 10.60 -16.93
CA PHE A 57 -8.53 10.50 -15.61
C PHE A 57 -7.58 9.77 -14.65
N ILE A 58 -7.02 8.64 -15.09
CA ILE A 58 -6.09 7.84 -14.29
C ILE A 58 -4.79 8.59 -14.04
N GLN A 59 -4.26 9.28 -15.06
CA GLN A 59 -3.08 10.14 -14.92
C GLN A 59 -3.31 11.30 -13.93
N THR A 60 -4.52 11.82 -13.83
CA THR A 60 -4.87 12.83 -12.82
C THR A 60 -4.85 12.21 -11.42
N PHE A 61 -5.46 11.03 -11.25
CA PHE A 61 -5.46 10.31 -9.98
C PHE A 61 -4.06 9.85 -9.57
N GLN A 62 -3.14 9.59 -10.50
CA GLN A 62 -1.74 9.30 -10.20
C GLN A 62 -1.13 10.41 -9.33
N TRP A 63 -1.30 11.68 -9.70
CA TRP A 63 -0.78 12.81 -8.90
C TRP A 63 -1.48 12.94 -7.54
N ILE A 64 -2.79 12.70 -7.50
CA ILE A 64 -3.55 12.67 -6.23
C ILE A 64 -3.02 11.56 -5.32
N LEU A 65 -2.67 10.39 -5.86
CA LEU A 65 -2.08 9.29 -5.12
C LEU A 65 -0.71 9.65 -4.55
N PHE A 66 0.17 10.29 -5.33
CA PHE A 66 1.46 10.78 -4.83
C PHE A 66 1.29 11.75 -3.66
N ILE A 67 0.37 12.71 -3.78
CA ILE A 67 0.06 13.64 -2.69
C ILE A 67 -0.49 12.86 -1.47
N GLY A 68 -1.38 11.89 -1.71
CA GLY A 68 -1.92 11.01 -0.67
C GLY A 68 -0.83 10.28 0.09
N PHE A 69 0.14 9.65 -0.59
CA PHE A 69 1.29 9.01 0.04
C PHE A 69 2.10 9.98 0.91
N ILE A 70 2.45 11.15 0.36
CA ILE A 70 3.23 12.16 1.08
C ILE A 70 2.50 12.62 2.34
N VAL A 71 1.21 12.96 2.22
CA VAL A 71 0.37 13.38 3.35
C VAL A 71 0.29 12.26 4.39
N HIS A 72 0.05 11.02 3.98
CA HIS A 72 -0.02 9.86 4.87
C HIS A 72 1.27 9.66 5.67
N ILE A 73 2.43 9.70 4.99
CA ILE A 73 3.74 9.50 5.61
C ILE A 73 4.07 10.64 6.58
N ILE A 74 3.94 11.90 6.14
CA ILE A 74 4.23 13.07 7.00
C ILE A 74 3.33 13.06 8.22
N LEU A 75 2.04 12.82 8.03
CA LEU A 75 1.07 12.84 9.12
C LEU A 75 1.30 11.68 10.09
N GLY A 76 1.63 10.49 9.58
CA GLY A 76 2.05 9.34 10.39
C GLY A 76 3.28 9.65 11.25
N LEU A 77 4.31 10.26 10.67
CA LEU A 77 5.52 10.70 11.39
C LEU A 77 5.20 11.75 12.46
N VAL A 78 4.41 12.78 12.12
CA VAL A 78 3.99 13.81 13.07
C VAL A 78 3.24 13.19 14.24
N LEU A 79 2.28 12.30 13.98
CA LEU A 79 1.53 11.61 15.02
C LEU A 79 2.43 10.72 15.89
N GLN A 80 3.40 10.03 15.29
CA GLN A 80 4.34 9.19 16.02
C GLN A 80 5.25 10.03 16.94
N ILE A 81 5.81 11.13 16.44
CA ILE A 81 6.65 12.04 17.23
C ILE A 81 5.83 12.64 18.37
N GLN A 82 4.58 13.05 18.11
CA GLN A 82 3.68 13.55 19.15
C GLN A 82 3.39 12.49 20.21
N ASN A 83 3.22 11.22 19.83
CA ASN A 83 3.03 10.11 20.77
C ASN A 83 4.27 9.90 21.65
N TRP A 84 5.48 10.01 21.10
CA TRP A 84 6.73 9.93 21.86
C TRP A 84 6.92 11.12 22.81
N MET A 85 6.70 12.35 22.33
CA MET A 85 6.81 13.56 23.16
C MET A 85 5.78 13.59 24.30
N ALA A 86 4.58 13.04 24.08
CA ALA A 86 3.57 12.92 25.12
C ALA A 86 3.91 11.86 26.19
N ARG A 87 4.92 11.01 25.95
CA ARG A 87 5.30 9.90 26.83
C ARG A 87 6.82 9.77 26.98
N PRO A 88 7.49 10.75 27.63
CA PRO A 88 8.94 10.72 27.83
C PRO A 88 9.39 9.67 28.86
N VAL A 89 8.52 9.28 29.79
CA VAL A 89 8.77 8.20 30.77
C VAL A 89 7.79 7.07 30.49
N GLY A 90 8.29 5.84 30.38
CA GLY A 90 7.48 4.64 30.16
C GLY A 90 6.57 4.33 31.36
N TYR A 91 5.52 3.53 31.14
CA TYR A 91 4.64 3.14 32.23
C TYR A 91 5.35 2.21 33.22
N ASP A 92 5.27 2.56 34.50
CA ASP A 92 5.80 1.77 35.63
C ASP A 92 5.14 0.37 35.74
N ARG A 93 3.89 0.26 35.28
CA ARG A 93 3.19 -1.01 35.09
C ARG A 93 2.68 -1.13 33.66
N LYS A 94 2.83 -2.32 33.06
CA LYS A 94 2.14 -2.63 31.80
C LYS A 94 0.63 -2.57 32.07
N GLY A 95 -0.02 -1.47 31.68
CA GLY A 95 -1.47 -1.36 31.78
C GLY A 95 -2.14 -2.44 30.94
N SER A 96 -3.25 -2.99 31.43
CA SER A 96 -4.12 -3.92 30.69
C SER A 96 -4.86 -3.22 29.53
N SER A 97 -4.24 -2.23 28.88
CA SER A 97 -4.91 -1.53 27.79
C SER A 97 -5.05 -2.49 26.62
N GLU A 98 -6.26 -2.51 26.07
CA GLU A 98 -6.69 -3.17 24.82
C GLU A 98 -5.93 -2.64 23.58
N MET A 99 -4.70 -2.13 23.73
CA MET A 99 -3.84 -1.78 22.62
C MET A 99 -3.40 -3.07 21.93
N SER A 100 -4.00 -3.33 20.76
CA SER A 100 -3.55 -4.38 19.84
C SER A 100 -2.03 -4.35 19.71
N PHE A 101 -1.40 -5.52 19.87
CA PHE A 101 0.05 -5.75 19.80
C PHE A 101 0.70 -5.04 18.61
N PHE A 102 0.03 -5.08 17.45
CA PHE A 102 0.50 -4.47 16.21
C PHE A 102 0.53 -2.93 16.23
N SER A 103 -0.25 -2.27 17.09
CA SER A 103 -0.21 -0.81 17.24
C SER A 103 1.18 -0.30 17.65
N LYS A 104 1.95 -1.11 18.38
CA LYS A 104 3.32 -0.77 18.82
C LYS A 104 4.32 -0.75 17.66
N TYR A 105 4.03 -1.53 16.61
CA TYR A 105 4.92 -1.72 15.47
C TYR A 105 4.52 -0.90 14.24
N MET A 106 3.46 -0.09 14.30
CA MET A 106 2.95 0.64 13.13
C MET A 106 3.96 1.56 12.45
N ILE A 107 4.80 2.26 13.22
CA ILE A 107 5.87 3.08 12.62
C ILE A 107 6.95 2.22 11.96
N HIS A 108 7.23 1.03 12.51
CA HIS A 108 8.24 0.11 11.99
C HIS A 108 7.77 -0.53 10.69
N THR A 109 6.52 -1.03 10.65
CA THR A 109 5.93 -1.54 9.42
C THR A 109 5.81 -0.44 8.37
N GLY A 110 5.42 0.78 8.76
CA GLY A 110 5.38 1.94 7.87
C GLY A 110 6.74 2.32 7.28
N ALA A 111 7.82 2.27 8.08
CA ALA A 111 9.18 2.54 7.59
C ALA A 111 9.66 1.50 6.58
N ILE A 112 9.36 0.22 6.81
CA ILE A 112 9.71 -0.85 5.86
C ILE A 112 8.88 -0.73 4.58
N VAL A 113 7.57 -0.43 4.69
CA VAL A 113 6.72 -0.15 3.53
C VAL A 113 7.23 1.06 2.74
N PHE A 114 7.77 2.08 3.41
CA PHE A 114 8.35 3.22 2.72
C PHE A 114 9.62 2.85 1.94
N ILE A 115 10.52 2.06 2.52
CA ILE A 115 11.71 1.55 1.81
C ILE A 115 11.27 0.68 0.62
N PHE A 116 10.29 -0.20 0.83
CA PHE A 116 9.69 -0.99 -0.23
C PHE A 116 9.11 -0.11 -1.35
N LEU A 117 8.40 0.97 -1.02
CA LEU A 117 7.84 1.90 -2.00
C LEU A 117 8.93 2.58 -2.84
N LEU A 118 10.04 2.99 -2.21
CA LEU A 118 11.16 3.58 -2.95
C LEU A 118 11.78 2.59 -3.94
N LEU A 119 12.03 1.35 -3.50
CA LEU A 119 12.57 0.30 -4.37
C LEU A 119 11.56 -0.08 -5.46
N HIS A 120 10.28 -0.19 -5.12
CA HIS A 120 9.21 -0.44 -6.06
C HIS A 120 9.14 0.65 -7.15
N PHE A 121 9.25 1.92 -6.78
CA PHE A 121 9.30 3.02 -7.74
C PHE A 121 10.57 2.98 -8.59
N ALA A 122 11.73 2.70 -8.02
CA ALA A 122 12.97 2.58 -8.79
C ALA A 122 12.91 1.41 -9.80
N ASN A 123 12.33 0.28 -9.39
CA ASN A 123 12.23 -0.92 -10.22
C ASN A 123 11.22 -0.78 -11.35
N PHE A 124 10.11 -0.07 -11.13
CA PHE A 124 9.00 0.00 -12.09
C PHE A 124 8.69 1.42 -12.53
N PHE A 125 8.23 2.30 -11.62
CA PHE A 125 7.73 3.63 -11.98
C PHE A 125 8.75 4.48 -12.73
N VAL A 126 9.99 4.55 -12.24
CA VAL A 126 11.06 5.35 -12.86
C VAL A 126 11.43 4.79 -14.23
N LYS A 127 11.53 3.46 -14.36
CA LYS A 127 11.83 2.80 -15.64
C LYS A 127 10.69 3.00 -16.65
N ALA A 128 9.44 2.90 -16.20
CA ALA A 128 8.26 3.14 -17.03
C ALA A 128 8.15 4.59 -17.49
N LYS A 129 8.48 5.56 -16.62
CA LYS A 129 8.26 6.97 -16.94
C LYS A 129 9.42 7.66 -17.65
N PHE A 130 10.64 7.20 -17.39
CA PHE A 130 11.88 7.86 -17.84
C PHE A 130 12.90 6.90 -18.47
N GLY A 131 12.65 5.59 -18.40
CA GLY A 131 13.47 4.60 -19.07
C GLY A 131 13.12 4.50 -20.56
N HIS A 132 14.04 3.92 -21.33
CA HIS A 132 13.74 3.48 -22.69
C HIS A 132 13.35 2.01 -22.59
N LEU A 133 12.05 1.73 -22.71
CA LEU A 133 11.53 0.37 -22.73
C LEU A 133 11.45 -0.11 -24.18
N GLU A 134 11.72 -1.40 -24.36
CA GLU A 134 11.49 -2.02 -25.66
C GLU A 134 9.98 -2.05 -25.94
N GLU A 135 9.63 -1.86 -27.19
CA GLU A 135 8.26 -2.00 -27.66
C GLU A 135 8.00 -3.47 -28.06
N ILE A 136 6.77 -3.91 -27.82
CA ILE A 136 6.26 -5.22 -28.21
C ILE A 136 4.98 -5.04 -29.01
N THR A 137 4.85 -5.76 -30.12
CA THR A 137 3.70 -5.71 -31.02
C THR A 137 2.83 -6.94 -30.85
N TYR A 138 1.55 -6.73 -30.60
CA TYR A 138 0.49 -7.72 -30.63
C TYR A 138 -0.50 -7.38 -31.75
N ASP A 139 -1.48 -8.26 -31.99
CA ASP A 139 -2.57 -8.00 -32.95
C ASP A 139 -3.39 -6.74 -32.61
N SER A 140 -3.42 -6.36 -31.33
CA SER A 140 -4.13 -5.18 -30.81
C SER A 140 -3.35 -3.87 -30.94
N GLY A 141 -2.04 -3.92 -31.26
CA GLY A 141 -1.19 -2.75 -31.39
C GLY A 141 0.23 -2.93 -30.85
N THR A 142 1.01 -1.86 -30.91
CA THR A 142 2.37 -1.80 -30.34
C THR A 142 2.34 -1.05 -29.01
N PHE A 143 2.97 -1.63 -27.99
CA PHE A 143 2.98 -1.12 -26.62
C PHE A 143 4.38 -1.18 -26.02
N GLU A 144 4.65 -0.37 -25.00
CA GLU A 144 5.85 -0.57 -24.16
C GLU A 144 5.74 -1.90 -23.41
N ASP A 145 6.78 -2.73 -23.46
CA ASP A 145 6.81 -4.00 -22.72
C ASP A 145 7.14 -3.69 -21.24
N LEU A 146 6.11 -3.37 -20.46
CA LEU A 146 6.24 -3.21 -19.00
C LEU A 146 6.25 -4.58 -18.30
N GLY A 147 5.58 -5.57 -18.89
CA GLY A 147 5.50 -6.94 -18.37
C GLY A 147 6.87 -7.59 -18.26
N ILE A 148 7.78 -7.35 -19.21
CA ILE A 148 9.16 -7.87 -19.12
C ILE A 148 9.89 -7.39 -17.87
N LEU A 149 9.67 -6.15 -17.41
CA LEU A 149 10.30 -5.64 -16.18
C LEU A 149 9.88 -6.46 -14.96
N VAL A 150 8.61 -6.83 -14.89
CA VAL A 150 8.04 -7.63 -13.81
C VAL A 150 8.63 -9.04 -13.85
N VAL A 151 8.61 -9.68 -15.01
CA VAL A 151 9.14 -11.04 -15.20
C VAL A 151 10.62 -11.09 -14.86
N GLN A 152 11.43 -10.19 -15.44
CA GLN A 152 12.88 -10.16 -15.21
C GLN A 152 13.26 -9.88 -13.75
N LEU A 153 12.56 -8.96 -13.07
CA LEU A 153 12.87 -8.65 -11.68
C LEU A 153 12.67 -9.87 -10.78
N PHE A 154 11.61 -10.65 -11.02
CA PHE A 154 11.26 -11.79 -10.18
C PHE A 154 11.91 -13.11 -10.62
N GLN A 155 12.82 -13.09 -11.59
CA GLN A 155 13.78 -14.19 -11.79
C GLN A 155 14.90 -14.18 -10.74
N ASP A 156 15.12 -13.05 -10.05
CA ASP A 156 16.08 -12.95 -8.96
C ASP A 156 15.43 -13.33 -7.63
N GLY A 157 15.85 -14.45 -7.05
CA GLY A 157 15.34 -14.96 -5.78
C GLY A 157 15.53 -14.02 -4.59
N GLY A 158 16.55 -13.13 -4.65
CA GLY A 158 16.75 -12.08 -3.65
C GLY A 158 15.65 -11.03 -3.70
N TYR A 159 15.26 -10.57 -4.89
CA TYR A 159 14.11 -9.67 -5.05
C TYR A 159 12.80 -10.35 -4.66
N VAL A 160 12.61 -11.63 -5.00
CA VAL A 160 11.42 -12.40 -4.59
C VAL A 160 11.32 -12.44 -3.07
N ALA A 161 12.37 -12.86 -2.37
CA ALA A 161 12.38 -12.92 -0.91
C ALA A 161 12.11 -11.56 -0.26
N PHE A 162 12.77 -10.50 -0.76
CA PHE A 162 12.56 -9.14 -0.26
C PHE A 162 11.12 -8.67 -0.46
N TYR A 163 10.55 -8.82 -1.66
CA TYR A 163 9.18 -8.39 -1.97
C TYR A 163 8.16 -9.17 -1.11
N VAL A 164 8.31 -10.49 -0.96
CA VAL A 164 7.42 -11.29 -0.12
C VAL A 164 7.43 -10.80 1.33
N ILE A 165 8.61 -10.58 1.92
CA ILE A 165 8.72 -10.07 3.29
C ILE A 165 8.10 -8.67 3.42
N ALA A 166 8.39 -7.78 2.47
CA ALA A 166 7.83 -6.42 2.47
C ALA A 166 6.29 -6.42 2.34
N ILE A 167 5.73 -7.28 1.50
CA ILE A 167 4.28 -7.41 1.30
C ILE A 167 3.59 -8.04 2.53
N LEU A 168 4.24 -8.98 3.22
CA LEU A 168 3.73 -9.50 4.50
C LEU A 168 3.66 -8.39 5.56
N LEU A 169 4.69 -7.55 5.65
CA LEU A 169 4.72 -6.41 6.56
C LEU A 169 3.70 -5.32 6.17
N LEU A 170 3.49 -5.10 4.87
CA LEU A 170 2.39 -4.29 4.36
C LEU A 170 1.03 -4.88 4.78
N GLY A 171 0.86 -6.20 4.75
CA GLY A 171 -0.33 -6.88 5.24
C GLY A 171 -0.68 -6.53 6.68
N PHE A 172 0.30 -6.61 7.59
CA PHE A 172 0.13 -6.17 8.98
C PHE A 172 -0.16 -4.68 9.10
N HIS A 173 0.51 -3.85 8.28
CA HIS A 173 0.25 -2.41 8.23
C HIS A 173 -1.19 -2.09 7.82
N LEU A 174 -1.70 -2.79 6.79
CA LEU A 174 -3.07 -2.65 6.29
C LEU A 174 -4.10 -3.14 7.31
N GLU A 175 -3.87 -4.30 7.93
CA GLU A 175 -4.83 -4.88 8.87
C GLU A 175 -5.09 -3.91 10.03
N HIS A 176 -4.02 -3.37 10.61
CA HIS A 176 -4.12 -2.39 11.68
C HIS A 176 -4.65 -1.05 11.18
N GLY A 177 -4.13 -0.55 10.06
CA GLY A 177 -4.49 0.73 9.48
C GLY A 177 -5.97 0.82 9.11
N PHE A 178 -6.51 -0.23 8.49
CA PHE A 178 -7.92 -0.33 8.13
C PHE A 178 -8.81 -0.22 9.36
N GLN A 179 -8.61 -1.09 10.35
CA GLN A 179 -9.42 -1.10 11.58
C GLN A 179 -9.31 0.23 12.35
N SER A 180 -8.11 0.80 12.43
CA SER A 180 -7.85 2.06 13.13
C SER A 180 -8.47 3.28 12.43
N ALA A 181 -8.61 3.23 11.10
CA ALA A 181 -9.25 4.28 10.33
C ALA A 181 -10.72 4.44 10.72
N PHE A 182 -11.49 3.34 10.78
CA PHE A 182 -12.90 3.39 11.18
C PHE A 182 -13.08 3.88 12.62
N GLN A 183 -12.20 3.47 13.54
CA GLN A 183 -12.22 3.96 14.92
C GLN A 183 -11.98 5.47 14.99
N SER A 184 -11.02 5.97 14.23
CA SER A 184 -10.66 7.40 14.18
C SER A 184 -11.74 8.26 13.51
N LEU A 185 -12.56 7.67 12.63
CA LEU A 185 -13.75 8.29 12.05
C LEU A 185 -14.97 8.25 12.99
N GLY A 186 -14.83 7.68 14.19
CA GLY A 186 -15.94 7.57 15.16
C GLY A 186 -16.90 6.42 14.87
N LEU A 187 -16.58 5.55 13.92
CA LEU A 187 -17.38 4.37 13.56
C LEU A 187 -17.03 3.18 14.46
N ASN A 188 -16.96 3.39 15.77
CA ASN A 188 -16.78 2.31 16.75
C ASN A 188 -18.10 2.04 17.49
N HIS A 189 -18.66 0.84 17.34
CA HIS A 189 -19.89 0.42 18.01
C HIS A 189 -19.99 -1.11 18.09
N ASN A 190 -20.59 -1.63 19.17
CA ASN A 190 -20.68 -3.07 19.45
C ASN A 190 -21.27 -3.90 18.30
N LYS A 191 -22.14 -3.32 17.47
CA LYS A 191 -22.79 -4.00 16.34
C LYS A 191 -21.89 -4.15 15.10
N TYR A 192 -21.16 -3.11 14.71
CA TYR A 192 -20.43 -3.07 13.44
C TYR A 192 -18.90 -3.13 13.60
N THR A 193 -18.34 -2.82 14.76
CA THR A 193 -16.91 -3.00 15.02
C THR A 193 -16.43 -4.44 14.79
N PRO A 194 -17.14 -5.51 15.22
CA PRO A 194 -16.73 -6.87 14.90
C PRO A 194 -16.68 -7.15 13.40
N VAL A 195 -17.67 -6.65 12.65
CA VAL A 195 -17.73 -6.79 11.19
C VAL A 195 -16.57 -6.06 10.52
N ILE A 196 -16.29 -4.82 10.92
CA ILE A 196 -15.17 -4.02 10.39
C ILE A 196 -13.83 -4.74 10.63
N LYS A 197 -13.65 -5.37 11.79
CA LYS A 197 -12.44 -6.15 12.08
C LYS A 197 -12.32 -7.35 11.16
N VAL A 198 -13.37 -8.16 11.02
CA VAL A 198 -13.37 -9.33 10.13
C VAL A 198 -13.11 -8.93 8.69
N VAL A 199 -13.82 -7.90 8.19
CA VAL A 199 -13.64 -7.39 6.82
C VAL A 199 -12.23 -6.86 6.63
N GLY A 200 -11.70 -6.09 7.58
CA GLY A 200 -10.34 -5.57 7.53
C GLY A 200 -9.29 -6.68 7.47
N THR A 201 -9.42 -7.72 8.30
CA THR A 201 -8.49 -8.87 8.29
C THR A 201 -8.59 -9.64 6.98
N LEU A 202 -9.80 -9.96 6.49
CA LEU A 202 -9.98 -10.65 5.21
C LEU A 202 -9.43 -9.84 4.03
N PHE A 203 -9.68 -8.53 4.03
CA PHE A 203 -9.16 -7.60 3.03
C PHE A 203 -7.62 -7.63 3.02
N SER A 204 -6.98 -7.50 4.18
CA SER A 204 -5.53 -7.51 4.28
C SER A 204 -4.92 -8.83 3.84
N ILE A 205 -5.51 -9.96 4.21
CA ILE A 205 -5.08 -11.28 3.75
C ILE A 205 -5.19 -11.40 2.23
N ALA A 206 -6.32 -10.98 1.65
CA ALA A 206 -6.54 -11.05 0.21
C ALA A 206 -5.51 -10.22 -0.57
N ILE A 207 -5.27 -8.97 -0.15
CA ILE A 207 -4.26 -8.10 -0.76
C ILE A 207 -2.86 -8.69 -0.63
N THR A 208 -2.48 -9.17 0.55
CA THR A 208 -1.16 -9.75 0.80
C THR A 208 -0.93 -11.00 -0.04
N LEU A 209 -1.88 -11.94 -0.06
CA LEU A 209 -1.74 -13.17 -0.84
C LEU A 209 -1.76 -12.90 -2.35
N GLY A 210 -2.60 -11.99 -2.82
CA GLY A 210 -2.64 -11.62 -4.24
C GLY A 210 -1.32 -11.02 -4.73
N TYR A 211 -0.72 -10.10 -3.98
CA TYR A 211 0.60 -9.56 -4.36
C TYR A 211 1.74 -10.55 -4.18
N ILE A 212 1.71 -11.44 -3.17
CA ILE A 212 2.73 -12.48 -2.98
C ILE A 212 2.68 -13.54 -4.08
N ALA A 213 1.50 -13.83 -4.63
CA ALA A 213 1.36 -14.77 -5.73
C ALA A 213 2.20 -14.39 -6.95
N ILE A 214 2.30 -13.09 -7.27
CA ILE A 214 3.03 -12.59 -8.45
C ILE A 214 4.51 -13.02 -8.47
N PRO A 215 5.35 -12.61 -7.50
CA PRO A 215 6.76 -12.97 -7.51
C PRO A 215 6.99 -14.49 -7.36
N LEU A 216 6.14 -15.18 -6.58
CA LEU A 216 6.30 -16.62 -6.38
C LEU A 216 5.97 -17.43 -7.62
N VAL A 217 4.84 -17.13 -8.29
CA VAL A 217 4.45 -17.83 -9.52
C VAL A 217 5.49 -17.58 -10.60
N ILE A 218 5.93 -16.34 -10.80
CA ILE A 218 6.95 -16.01 -11.82
C ILE A 218 8.28 -16.71 -11.54
N TYR A 219 8.72 -16.79 -10.28
CA TYR A 219 10.01 -17.40 -9.94
C TYR A 219 10.03 -18.93 -10.08
N PHE A 220 8.89 -19.58 -9.89
CA PHE A 220 8.76 -21.05 -9.95
C PHE A 220 8.17 -21.58 -11.26
N SER A 221 7.86 -20.71 -12.22
CA SER A 221 7.44 -21.08 -13.58
C SER A 221 8.62 -21.02 -14.53
#